data_AF-A0A9C7QH03-F1
#
_entry.id   AF-A0A9C7QH03-F1
#
_cell.length_a   1.000
_cell.length_b   1.000
_cell.length_c   1.000
_cell.angle_alpha   90.00
_cell.angle_beta   90.00
_cell.angle_gamma   90.00
#
_symmetry.space_group_name_H-M   'P 1'
#
loop_
_entity.id
_entity.type
_entity.pdbx_description
1 polymer ?
#
loop_
_entity_poly.entity_id
_entity_poly.type
_entity_poly.pdbx_seq_one_letter_code
_entity_poly.pdbx_strand_id
1 'polypeptide(L)'
;MKRAVLPIIAVLFLMPTLAQADSPYGALQSAHEKNTILKDLRKICTPQGSPSDEAWEKTIMANEGNQQHIREAIVAIERNNQSNYWEALGKVECPDM
;
A
#
# COMPACT_ATOMS: atom_id res chain seq x y z
N MET A 1 45.50 -13.86 40.88
CA MET A 1 44.92 -14.17 39.56
C MET A 1 43.40 -14.29 39.69
N LYS A 2 42.64 -13.42 39.03
CA LYS A 2 41.22 -13.62 38.68
C LYS A 2 40.93 -12.65 37.54
N ARG A 3 40.88 -13.18 36.31
CA ARG A 3 40.60 -12.42 35.10
C ARG A 3 39.13 -12.00 35.14
N ALA A 4 38.87 -10.71 35.17
CA ALA A 4 37.54 -10.18 34.86
C ALA A 4 37.30 -10.43 33.36
N VAL A 5 36.41 -11.37 33.06
CA VAL A 5 35.91 -11.58 31.69
C VAL A 5 34.45 -11.17 31.73
N LEU A 6 34.19 -9.93 31.35
CA LEU A 6 32.85 -9.44 31.06
C LEU A 6 32.42 -10.09 29.73
N PRO A 7 31.32 -10.86 29.67
CA PRO A 7 30.79 -11.29 28.39
C PRO A 7 29.96 -10.13 27.83
N ILE A 8 30.61 -9.26 27.06
CA ILE A 8 29.91 -8.42 26.07
C ILE A 8 29.67 -9.34 24.88
N ILE A 9 28.42 -9.77 24.65
CA ILE A 9 27.82 -10.19 23.37
C ILE A 9 26.52 -10.91 23.74
N ALA A 10 25.37 -10.24 23.58
CA ALA A 10 24.07 -10.86 23.24
C ALA A 10 22.91 -9.83 23.21
N VAL A 11 23.10 -8.64 22.63
CA VAL A 11 21.97 -7.69 22.43
C VAL A 11 21.97 -7.18 20.98
N LEU A 12 21.83 -8.08 20.02
CA LEU A 12 21.63 -7.73 18.60
C LEU A 12 20.44 -8.45 17.95
N PHE A 13 19.62 -9.19 18.71
CA PHE A 13 18.44 -9.90 18.19
C PHE A 13 17.11 -9.34 18.69
N LEU A 14 16.95 -8.02 18.63
CA LEU A 14 15.64 -7.37 18.68
C LEU A 14 15.47 -6.45 17.47
N MET A 15 15.81 -6.95 16.28
CA MET A 15 15.22 -6.39 15.07
C MET A 15 13.75 -6.79 15.11
N PRO A 16 12.78 -5.85 15.10
CA PRO A 16 11.41 -6.22 14.81
C PRO A 16 11.46 -6.91 13.45
N THR A 17 11.04 -8.17 13.41
CA THR A 17 10.63 -8.80 12.15
C THR A 17 9.57 -7.87 11.56
N LEU A 18 9.96 -7.04 10.61
CA LEU A 18 9.02 -6.31 9.78
C LEU A 18 8.24 -7.41 9.07
N ALA A 19 7.07 -7.73 9.61
CA ALA A 19 6.10 -8.54 8.92
C ALA A 19 5.80 -7.77 7.64
N GLN A 20 6.45 -8.17 6.55
CA GLN A 20 6.13 -7.69 5.22
C GLN A 20 4.73 -8.22 4.95
N ALA A 21 3.73 -7.42 5.25
CA ALA A 21 2.41 -7.65 4.70
C ALA A 21 2.57 -7.50 3.19
N ASP A 22 2.28 -8.56 2.44
CA ASP A 22 2.01 -8.50 0.99
C ASP A 22 0.74 -7.68 0.77
N SER A 23 0.86 -6.39 1.07
CA SER A 23 -0.13 -5.40 0.72
C SER A 23 0.01 -5.12 -0.76
N PRO A 24 -1.09 -4.93 -1.51
CA PRO A 24 -1.01 -4.50 -2.90
C PRO A 24 -0.26 -3.17 -3.07
N TYR A 25 -0.09 -2.42 -1.98
CA TYR A 25 0.69 -1.19 -1.90
C TYR A 25 2.22 -1.43 -1.75
N GLY A 26 2.67 -2.65 -1.41
CA GLY A 26 4.09 -2.95 -1.17
C GLY A 26 4.63 -2.43 0.18
N ALA A 27 5.87 -2.79 0.52
CA ALA A 27 6.45 -2.57 1.85
C ALA A 27 6.90 -1.11 2.13
N LEU A 28 6.96 -0.27 1.10
CA LEU A 28 7.56 1.07 1.17
C LEU A 28 6.59 2.20 0.80
N GLN A 29 5.35 1.86 0.46
CA GLN A 29 4.42 2.84 -0.02
C GLN A 29 3.98 3.79 1.08
N SER A 30 4.19 5.08 0.82
CA SER A 30 3.79 6.13 1.73
C SER A 30 2.27 6.11 1.89
N ALA A 31 1.78 6.30 3.13
CA ALA A 31 0.35 6.47 3.39
C ALA A 31 -0.28 7.58 2.52
N HIS A 32 0.54 8.51 2.03
CA HIS A 32 0.15 9.56 1.11
C HIS A 32 -0.25 9.05 -0.28
N GLU A 33 0.54 8.19 -0.91
CA GLU A 33 0.22 7.63 -2.25
C GLU A 33 -1.06 6.81 -2.20
N LYS A 34 -1.19 5.94 -1.18
CA LYS A 34 -2.41 5.18 -0.93
C LYS A 34 -3.64 6.10 -0.86
N ASN A 35 -3.59 7.11 0.01
CA ASN A 35 -4.71 8.03 0.19
C ASN A 35 -5.04 8.81 -1.08
N THR A 36 -4.03 9.15 -1.89
CA THR A 36 -4.22 9.82 -3.18
C THR A 36 -4.97 8.93 -4.15
N ILE A 37 -4.51 7.69 -4.34
CA ILE A 37 -5.12 6.70 -5.22
C ILE A 37 -6.57 6.41 -4.80
N LEU A 38 -6.80 6.10 -3.52
CA LEU A 38 -8.15 5.79 -3.03
C LEU A 38 -9.11 6.97 -3.18
N LYS A 39 -8.64 8.20 -2.97
CA LYS A 39 -9.43 9.42 -3.16
C LYS A 39 -9.79 9.64 -4.62
N ASP A 40 -8.86 9.43 -5.54
CA ASP A 40 -9.12 9.60 -6.97
C ASP A 40 -10.02 8.50 -7.51
N LEU A 41 -9.82 7.24 -7.08
CA LEU A 41 -10.74 6.15 -7.41
C LEU A 41 -12.15 6.43 -6.88
N ARG A 42 -12.32 7.04 -5.71
CA ARG A 42 -13.65 7.42 -5.21
C ARG A 42 -14.34 8.43 -6.14
N LYS A 43 -13.58 9.35 -6.77
CA LYS A 43 -14.14 10.28 -7.77
C LYS A 43 -14.48 9.57 -9.09
N ILE A 44 -13.67 8.60 -9.50
CA ILE A 44 -13.87 7.84 -10.74
C ILE A 44 -15.09 6.94 -10.60
N CYS A 45 -15.15 6.16 -9.51
CA CYS A 45 -16.19 5.15 -9.31
C CYS A 45 -17.47 5.69 -8.67
N THR A 46 -17.42 6.82 -7.96
CA THR A 46 -18.57 7.47 -7.31
C THR A 46 -19.47 6.47 -6.55
N PRO A 47 -18.94 5.77 -5.52
CA PRO A 47 -19.70 4.72 -4.80
C PRO A 47 -20.94 5.29 -4.12
N GLN A 48 -22.06 4.54 -4.15
CA GLN A 48 -23.27 4.96 -3.44
C GLN A 48 -23.11 4.82 -1.94
N GLY A 49 -23.92 5.56 -1.19
CA GLY A 49 -23.93 5.46 0.28
C GLY A 49 -22.69 6.01 1.00
N SER A 50 -21.67 6.49 0.26
CA SER A 50 -20.45 7.09 0.82
C SER A 50 -19.77 6.18 1.86
N PRO A 51 -19.26 5.00 1.45
CA PRO A 51 -18.62 4.05 2.37
C PRO A 51 -17.46 4.73 3.12
N SER A 52 -17.16 4.25 4.34
CA SER A 52 -15.95 4.69 5.06
C SER A 52 -14.69 4.41 4.25
N ASP A 53 -13.60 5.11 4.54
CA ASP A 53 -12.33 4.93 3.82
C ASP A 53 -11.80 3.50 3.92
N GLU A 54 -11.95 2.87 5.09
CA GLU A 54 -11.58 1.47 5.30
C GLU A 54 -12.46 0.50 4.49
N ALA A 55 -13.78 0.71 4.48
CA ALA A 55 -14.69 -0.11 3.70
C ALA A 55 -14.45 0.04 2.19
N TRP A 56 -14.19 1.27 1.75
CA TRP A 56 -13.83 1.59 0.37
C TRP A 56 -12.53 0.91 -0.06
N GLU A 57 -11.46 1.04 0.73
CA GLU A 57 -10.17 0.40 0.49
C GLU A 57 -10.33 -1.11 0.39
N LYS A 58 -10.96 -1.73 1.40
CA LYS A 58 -11.15 -3.19 1.44
C LYS A 58 -11.90 -3.70 0.22
N THR A 59 -12.92 -2.97 -0.21
CA THR A 59 -13.77 -3.43 -1.32
C THR A 59 -13.06 -3.27 -2.66
N ILE A 60 -12.33 -2.18 -2.89
CA ILE A 60 -11.51 -2.03 -4.11
C ILE A 60 -10.40 -3.08 -4.15
N MET A 61 -9.73 -3.34 -3.02
CA MET A 61 -8.64 -4.33 -2.94
C MET A 61 -9.12 -5.78 -3.00
N ALA A 62 -10.44 -6.05 -2.94
CA ALA A 62 -10.96 -7.42 -3.01
C ALA A 62 -10.77 -8.06 -4.40
N ASN A 63 -10.56 -7.25 -5.44
CA ASN A 63 -10.31 -7.70 -6.81
C ASN A 63 -8.80 -7.69 -7.11
N GLU A 64 -8.24 -8.83 -7.50
CA GLU A 64 -6.81 -8.97 -7.81
C GLU A 64 -6.36 -8.14 -9.03
N GLY A 65 -7.26 -7.95 -10.02
CA GLY A 65 -7.05 -7.06 -11.15
C GLY A 65 -6.93 -5.60 -10.71
N ASN A 66 -7.80 -5.17 -9.79
CA ASN A 66 -7.71 -3.83 -9.20
C ASN A 66 -6.39 -3.65 -8.46
N GLN A 67 -5.98 -4.63 -7.66
CA GLN A 67 -4.68 -4.58 -6.97
C GLN A 67 -3.52 -4.41 -7.96
N GLN A 68 -3.56 -5.09 -9.11
CA GLN A 68 -2.54 -4.95 -10.15
C GLN A 68 -2.53 -3.56 -10.78
N HIS A 69 -3.68 -3.01 -11.15
CA HIS A 69 -3.77 -1.66 -11.71
C HIS A 69 -3.37 -0.58 -10.69
N ILE A 70 -3.64 -0.81 -9.41
CA ILE A 70 -3.17 0.06 -8.34
C ILE A 70 -1.64 0.01 -8.27
N ARG A 71 -1.01 -1.17 -8.29
CA ARG A 71 0.47 -1.29 -8.39
C ARG A 71 1.05 -0.52 -9.57
N GLU A 72 0.39 -0.56 -10.72
CA GLU A 72 0.79 0.20 -11.91
C GLU A 72 0.68 1.72 -11.69
N ALA A 73 -0.39 2.19 -11.05
CA ALA A 73 -0.58 3.59 -10.69
C ALA A 73 0.51 4.09 -9.73
N ILE A 74 0.92 3.24 -8.79
CA ILE A 74 1.97 3.52 -7.81
C ILE A 74 3.31 3.72 -8.51
N VAL A 75 3.70 2.78 -9.36
CA VAL A 75 4.92 2.89 -10.19
C VAL A 75 4.88 4.13 -11.07
N ALA A 76 3.69 4.53 -11.55
CA ALA A 76 3.53 5.75 -12.32
C ALA A 76 3.76 7.03 -11.47
N ILE A 77 3.31 7.08 -10.21
CA ILE A 77 3.61 8.16 -9.27
C ILE A 77 5.13 8.26 -9.03
N GLU A 78 5.78 7.14 -8.72
CA GLU A 78 7.23 7.07 -8.47
C GLU A 78 8.05 7.60 -9.66
N ARG A 79 7.55 7.38 -10.88
CA ARG A 79 8.17 7.83 -12.13
C ARG A 79 7.74 9.22 -12.58
N ASN A 80 6.92 9.92 -11.77
CA ASN A 80 6.33 11.20 -12.12
C ASN A 80 5.60 11.19 -13.49
N ASN A 81 4.93 10.07 -13.81
CA ASN A 81 4.22 9.86 -15.07
C ASN A 81 2.71 9.88 -14.85
N GLN A 82 2.11 11.07 -14.89
CA GLN A 82 0.66 11.24 -14.71
C GLN A 82 -0.17 10.53 -15.78
N SER A 83 0.31 10.43 -17.02
CA SER A 83 -0.45 9.76 -18.09
C SER A 83 -0.67 8.30 -17.74
N ASN A 84 0.39 7.59 -17.35
CA ASN A 84 0.28 6.18 -16.96
C ASN A 84 -0.50 6.01 -15.65
N TYR A 85 -0.43 6.98 -14.74
CA TYR A 85 -1.23 6.96 -13.51
C TYR A 85 -2.73 6.93 -13.84
N TRP A 86 -3.20 7.87 -14.67
CA TRP A 86 -4.61 7.92 -15.06
C TRP A 86 -5.03 6.75 -15.94
N GLU A 87 -4.14 6.25 -16.80
CA GLU A 87 -4.40 5.05 -17.59
C GLU A 87 -4.59 3.82 -16.69
N ALA A 88 -3.75 3.64 -15.67
CA ALA A 88 -3.86 2.55 -14.73
C ALA A 88 -5.14 2.65 -13.88
N LEU A 89 -5.46 3.84 -13.35
CA LEU A 89 -6.72 4.03 -12.61
C LEU A 89 -7.96 3.81 -13.48
N GLY A 90 -7.90 4.14 -14.76
CA GLY A 90 -9.01 3.90 -15.70
C GLY A 90 -9.31 2.43 -15.99
N LYS A 91 -8.39 1.52 -15.62
CA LYS A 91 -8.55 0.07 -15.75
C LYS A 91 -9.11 -0.58 -14.47
N VAL A 92 -9.21 0.17 -13.37
CA VAL A 92 -9.79 -0.34 -12.13
C VAL A 92 -11.28 -0.59 -12.33
N GLU A 93 -11.72 -1.81 -11.99
CA GLU A 93 -13.12 -2.19 -11.99
C GLU A 93 -13.79 -1.60 -10.75
N CYS A 94 -14.76 -0.71 -10.98
CA CYS A 94 -15.53 -0.09 -9.92
C CYS A 94 -16.50 -1.11 -9.30
N PRO A 95 -16.45 -1.33 -7.98
CA PRO A 95 -17.34 -2.26 -7.28
C PRO A 95 -18.77 -1.70 -7.18
N ASP A 96 -19.76 -2.59 -7.29
CA ASP A 96 -21.16 -2.29 -7.04
C ASP A 96 -21.38 -2.09 -5.54
N MET A 97 -21.49 -0.83 -5.10
CA MET A 97 -21.77 -0.43 -3.71
C MET A 97 -22.93 0.56 -3.64
#